data_AF-A0A953RXR4-F1
#
_entry.id   AF-A0A953RXR4-F1
#
_cell.length_a   1.000
_cell.length_b   1.000
_cell.length_c   1.000
_cell.angle_alpha   90.00
_cell.angle_beta   90.00
_cell.angle_gamma   90.00
#
_symmetry.space_group_name_H-M   'P 1'
#
loop_
_entity.id
_entity.type
_entity.pdbx_description
1 polymer ?
#
loop_
_entity_poly.entity_id
_entity_poly.type
_entity_poly.pdbx_seq_one_letter_code
_entity_poly.pdbx_strand_id
1 'polypeptide(L)'
;MTQLTTLTERHYSVKEVAQMWAMSPAAIRRLFCNEPGVLRFGKEKRGHQRDYVTLRIPASVAERVYRRCTRPGFVNIPNQDRMRAAR
;
A
#
# COMPACT_ATOMS: atom_id res chain seq x y z
N MET A 1 -12.73 5.91 15.62
CA MET A 1 -12.27 7.29 15.39
C MET A 1 -11.51 7.34 14.07
N THR A 2 -12.18 7.75 13.00
CA THR A 2 -11.62 7.85 11.65
C THR A 2 -10.73 9.08 11.58
N GLN A 3 -9.44 8.89 11.29
CA GLN A 3 -8.43 9.96 11.30
C GLN A 3 -8.71 10.97 10.19
N LEU A 4 -8.75 12.26 10.55
CA LEU A 4 -8.82 13.40 9.64
C LEU A 4 -7.46 13.51 8.92
N THR A 5 -7.41 13.15 7.64
CA THR A 5 -6.23 13.40 6.80
C THR A 5 -6.03 14.90 6.70
N THR A 6 -5.00 15.45 7.34
CA THR A 6 -4.76 16.89 7.27
C THR A 6 -4.28 17.24 5.87
N LEU A 7 -4.97 18.16 5.19
CA LEU A 7 -4.67 18.59 3.82
C LEU A 7 -3.20 19.06 3.63
N THR A 8 -2.56 19.49 4.71
CA THR A 8 -1.18 19.99 4.76
C THR A 8 -0.11 18.90 4.88
N GLU A 9 -0.48 17.64 5.02
CA GLU A 9 0.49 16.54 5.14
C GLU A 9 1.27 16.30 3.85
N ARG A 10 2.51 15.80 3.99
CA ARG A 10 3.29 15.33 2.87
C ARG A 10 2.71 14.01 2.34
N HIS A 11 2.46 13.97 1.03
CA HIS A 11 1.92 12.81 0.34
C HIS A 11 3.00 12.11 -0.46
N TYR A 12 3.36 10.91 -0.03
CA TYR A 12 4.34 10.09 -0.71
C TYR A 12 3.68 9.25 -1.81
N SER A 13 4.42 9.04 -2.90
CA SER A 13 4.11 8.01 -3.87
C SER A 13 4.55 6.64 -3.36
N VAL A 14 3.97 5.59 -3.95
CA VAL A 14 4.39 4.19 -3.71
C VAL A 14 5.89 4.01 -3.90
N LYS A 15 6.47 4.62 -4.95
CA LYS A 15 7.89 4.47 -5.27
C LYS A 15 8.78 5.08 -4.19
N GLU A 16 8.42 6.25 -3.68
CA GLU A 16 9.15 6.90 -2.58
C GLU A 16 9.11 6.06 -1.31
N VAL A 17 7.93 5.54 -0.92
CA VAL A 17 7.81 4.68 0.26
C VAL A 17 8.59 3.37 0.07
N ALA A 18 8.52 2.78 -1.12
CA ALA A 18 9.27 1.58 -1.48
C ALA A 18 10.79 1.79 -1.33
N GLN A 19 11.29 2.93 -1.78
CA GLN A 19 12.70 3.29 -1.62
C GLN A 19 13.07 3.52 -0.15
N MET A 20 12.24 4.24 0.61
CA MET A 20 12.47 4.50 2.03
C MET A 20 12.51 3.22 2.88
N TRP A 21 11.68 2.23 2.55
CA TRP A 21 11.59 0.98 3.31
C TRP A 21 12.40 -0.16 2.69
N ALA A 22 13.16 0.10 1.62
CA ALA A 22 13.91 -0.90 0.84
C ALA A 22 13.04 -2.09 0.39
N MET A 23 11.79 -1.83 0.01
CA MET A 23 10.81 -2.85 -0.41
C MET A 23 10.46 -2.71 -1.89
N SER A 24 9.91 -3.77 -2.49
CA SER A 24 9.42 -3.68 -3.87
C SER A 24 8.16 -2.78 -3.94
N PRO A 25 8.00 -1.97 -5.00
CA PRO A 25 6.79 -1.17 -5.20
C PRO A 25 5.51 -2.00 -5.22
N ALA A 26 5.59 -3.27 -5.67
CA ALA A 26 4.47 -4.20 -5.67
C ALA A 26 4.04 -4.58 -4.23
N ALA A 27 5.01 -4.83 -3.33
CA ALA A 27 4.72 -5.12 -1.93
C ALA A 27 4.09 -3.91 -1.23
N ILE A 28 4.64 -2.71 -1.44
CA ILE A 28 4.06 -1.47 -0.92
C ILE A 28 2.64 -1.26 -1.48
N ARG A 29 2.40 -1.46 -2.78
CA ARG A 29 1.02 -1.37 -3.32
C ARG A 29 0.05 -2.30 -2.60
N ARG A 30 0.44 -3.55 -2.35
CA ARG A 30 -0.39 -4.53 -1.63
C ARG A 30 -0.62 -4.15 -0.17
N LEU A 31 0.39 -3.56 0.48
CA LEU A 31 0.30 -3.14 1.87
C LEU A 31 -0.67 -1.95 2.04
N PHE A 32 -0.64 -1.00 1.10
CA PHE A 32 -1.43 0.22 1.17
C PHE A 32 -2.76 0.17 0.41
N CYS A 33 -3.02 -0.82 -0.45
CA CYS A 33 -4.26 -0.86 -1.24
C CYS A 33 -5.51 -1.00 -0.38
N ASN A 34 -5.40 -1.67 0.77
CA ASN A 34 -6.50 -1.93 1.70
C ASN A 34 -6.46 -1.02 2.93
N GLU A 35 -5.53 -0.06 2.98
CA GLU A 35 -5.36 0.79 4.16
C GLU A 35 -6.25 2.04 4.07
N PRO A 36 -7.08 2.32 5.09
CA PRO A 36 -7.98 3.46 5.08
C PRO A 36 -7.20 4.79 5.17
N GLY A 37 -7.57 5.76 4.32
CA GLY A 37 -6.93 7.08 4.26
C GLY A 37 -5.85 7.22 3.18
N VAL A 38 -5.56 6.15 2.42
CA VAL A 38 -4.74 6.26 1.21
C VAL A 38 -5.56 6.87 0.08
N LEU A 39 -5.05 7.92 -0.54
CA LEU A 39 -5.69 8.55 -1.69
C LEU A 39 -5.44 7.72 -2.95
N ARG A 40 -6.53 7.36 -3.64
CA ARG A 40 -6.50 6.52 -4.84
C ARG A 40 -6.98 7.38 -6.01
N PHE A 41 -6.05 7.75 -6.90
CA PHE A 41 -6.35 8.49 -8.11
C PHE A 41 -6.34 7.54 -9.30
N GLY A 42 -7.50 7.32 -9.91
CA GLY A 42 -7.65 6.47 -11.08
C GLY A 42 -9.08 5.99 -11.24
N LYS A 43 -9.38 5.38 -12.39
CA LYS A 43 -10.62 4.62 -12.56
C LYS A 43 -10.41 3.23 -11.98
N GLU A 44 -11.18 2.85 -10.98
CA GLU A 44 -11.39 1.43 -10.67
C GLU A 44 -12.03 0.81 -11.91
N LYS A 45 -11.34 -0.12 -12.58
CA LYS A 45 -11.91 -0.76 -13.76
C LYS A 45 -12.79 -1.94 -13.35
N ARG A 46 -13.89 -2.10 -14.09
CA ARG A 46 -14.70 -3.32 -14.13
C ARG A 46 -14.03 -4.29 -15.11
N GLY A 47 -13.53 -5.44 -14.65
CA GLY A 47 -13.05 -6.54 -15.51
C GLY A 47 -11.53 -6.76 -15.55
N HIS A 48 -11.02 -7.27 -16.68
CA HIS A 48 -9.72 -7.95 -16.80
C HIS A 48 -8.54 -7.08 -17.29
N GLN A 49 -8.60 -5.75 -17.10
CA GLN A 49 -7.59 -4.81 -17.61
C GLN A 49 -6.77 -4.18 -16.47
N ARG A 50 -5.48 -3.92 -16.71
CA ARG A 50 -4.54 -3.43 -15.68
C ARG A 50 -5.02 -2.14 -15.02
N ASP A 51 -5.07 -2.15 -13.69
CA ASP A 51 -5.40 -1.00 -12.85
C ASP A 51 -4.24 0.01 -12.79
N TYR A 52 -4.38 1.09 -13.54
CA TYR A 52 -3.54 2.29 -13.44
C TYR A 52 -4.06 3.19 -12.31
N VAL A 53 -3.99 2.69 -11.07
CA VAL A 53 -4.30 3.50 -9.88
C VAL A 53 -3.02 4.10 -9.33
N THR A 54 -3.00 5.43 -9.28
CA THR A 54 -1.96 6.21 -8.60
C THR A 54 -2.33 6.30 -7.12
N LEU A 55 -1.54 5.68 -6.26
CA LEU A 55 -1.71 5.79 -4.82
C LEU A 55 -0.87 6.95 -4.29
N ARG A 56 -1.48 7.79 -3.45
CA ARG A 56 -0.81 8.81 -2.65
C ARG A 56 -1.03 8.49 -1.19
N ILE A 57 0.07 8.29 -0.48
CA ILE A 57 0.12 7.82 0.90
C ILE A 57 0.45 9.04 1.77
N PRO A 58 -0.50 9.53 2.60
CA PRO A 58 -0.21 10.58 3.57
C PRO A 58 0.83 10.10 4.61
N ALA A 59 1.66 11.02 5.11
CA ALA A 59 2.69 10.72 6.11
C ALA A 59 2.12 10.00 7.35
N SER A 60 0.97 10.45 7.86
CA SER A 60 0.31 9.84 9.03
C SER A 60 -0.12 8.38 8.78
N VAL A 61 -0.53 8.06 7.55
CA VAL A 61 -0.90 6.69 7.17
C VAL A 61 0.35 5.81 7.08
N ALA A 62 1.42 6.31 6.47
CA ALA A 62 2.69 5.59 6.39
C ALA A 62 3.24 5.27 7.79
N GLU A 63 3.21 6.23 8.71
CA GLU A 63 3.66 6.03 10.09
C GLU A 63 2.82 4.97 10.82
N ARG A 64 1.49 5.00 10.68
CA ARG A 64 0.61 4.01 11.29
C ARG A 64 0.91 2.59 10.80
N VAL A 65 1.09 2.44 9.48
CA VAL A 65 1.42 1.15 8.88
C VAL A 65 2.80 0.68 9.34
N TYR A 66 3.78 1.60 9.39
CA TYR A 66 5.11 1.30 9.89
C TYR A 66 5.06 0.77 11.33
N ARG A 67 4.38 1.49 12.24
CA ARG A 67 4.20 1.07 13.64
C ARG A 67 3.52 -0.31 13.76
N ARG A 68 2.60 -0.65 12.85
CA ARG A 68 1.95 -1.96 12.80
C ARG A 68 2.94 -3.07 12.38
N CYS A 69 3.81 -2.79 11.41
CA CYS A 69 4.84 -3.71 10.94
C CYS A 69 5.99 -3.90 11.96
N THR A 70 6.34 -2.86 12.71
CA THR A 70 7.37 -2.95 13.77
C THR A 70 6.88 -3.70 15.00
N ARG A 71 5.56 -3.88 15.16
CA ARG A 71 5.01 -4.64 16.29
C ARG A 71 5.33 -6.14 16.08
N PRO A 72 6.06 -6.80 17.01
CA PRO A 72 6.43 -8.20 16.84
C PRO A 72 5.14 -9.05 16.84
N GLY A 73 4.85 -9.71 15.72
CA GLY A 73 3.72 -10.64 15.59
C GLY A 73 2.95 -10.58 14.26
N PHE A 74 3.22 -9.63 13.36
CA PHE A 74 2.46 -9.51 12.11
C PHE A 74 3.32 -9.77 10.87
N VAL A 75 3.36 -11.04 10.43
CA VAL A 75 3.88 -11.37 9.10
C VAL A 75 2.70 -11.31 8.12
N ASN A 76 2.57 -10.22 7.37
CA ASN A 76 1.68 -10.19 6.21
C ASN A 76 2.39 -10.97 5.09
N ILE A 77 2.07 -12.26 4.95
CA ILE A 77 2.42 -13.04 3.76
C ILE A 77 1.19 -13.09 2.85
N PRO A 78 0.95 -12.12 1.94
CA PRO A 78 0.09 -12.39 0.81
C PRO A 78 0.94 -13.16 -0.22
N ASN A 79 1.08 -14.47 0.02
CA ASN A 79 1.54 -15.43 -0.98
C ASN A 79 0.41 -15.62 -2.00
N GLN A 80 0.53 -14.97 -3.16
CA GLN A 80 -0.21 -15.36 -4.37
C GLN A 80 0.74 -15.74 -5.50
N ASP A 81 1.94 -16.20 -5.18
CA ASP A 81 2.77 -16.93 -6.14
C ASP A 81 2.51 -18.44 -6.00
N ARG A 82 1.22 -18.82 -6.04
CA ARG A 82 0.82 -20.18 -6.40
C ARG A 82 1.03 -20.37 -7.91
N MET A 83 2.28 -20.28 -8.35
CA MET A 83 2.78 -20.95 -9.55
C MET A 83 3.77 -22.04 -9.12
N ARG A 84 3.24 -23.05 -8.41
CA ARG A 84 3.80 -24.41 -8.35
C ARG A 84 2.66 -25.42 -8.39
N ALA A 85 1.90 -25.38 -9.48
CA ALA A 85 1.26 -26.57 -10.05
C ALA A 85 1.74 -26.66 -11.51
N ALA A 86 3.06 -26.82 -11.66
CA ALA A 86 3.59 -27.54 -12.80
C ALA A 86 3.39 -29.03 -12.49
N ARG A 87 2.28 -29.59 -12.98
CA ARG A 87 2.12 -31.00 -13.33
C ARG A 87 0.88 -31.17 -14.17
#